data_AF-A0A0L6V682-F1
#
_entry.id   AF-A0A0L6V682-F1
#
_cell.length_a   1.000
_cell.length_b   1.000
_cell.length_c   1.000
_cell.angle_alpha   90.00
_cell.angle_beta   90.00
_cell.angle_gamma   90.00
#
_symmetry.space_group_name_H-M   'P 1'
#
loop_
_entity.id
_entity.type
_entity.pdbx_description
1 polymer ?
#
loop_
_entity_poly.entity_id
_entity_poly.type
_entity_poly.pdbx_seq_one_letter_code
_entity_poly.pdbx_strand_id
1 'polypeptide(L)'
;MPSSRCYSENKQPSVHLNHSHNGTEVVDVRIRITIIEHQRWRQDTGWSGEMTALDKETVGGRWTDEAGLEVREKTRGELVRLPTSSAEEGWWWRWVEPGWTIVGGGRKGSDDGGETGQEMGPTDSDGWAYFDHRWRPLSSPSFFAFTRKRRWSRLAIRQSRPTSKSP
;
A
#
# COMPACT_ATOMS: atom_id res chain seq x y z
N MET A 1 12.70 -20.08 31.12
CA MET A 1 13.68 -20.00 30.02
C MET A 1 13.23 -18.88 29.09
N PRO A 2 13.81 -17.67 29.14
CA PRO A 2 13.44 -16.60 28.21
C PRO A 2 14.17 -16.82 26.88
N SER A 3 13.42 -16.93 25.78
CA SER A 3 13.97 -17.05 24.43
C SER A 3 14.19 -15.64 23.85
N SER A 4 15.46 -15.33 23.56
CA SER A 4 15.90 -14.08 22.95
C SER A 4 15.20 -13.82 21.62
N ARG A 5 14.48 -12.69 21.52
CA ARG A 5 14.09 -12.13 20.22
C ARG A 5 15.30 -11.42 19.62
N CYS A 6 15.82 -11.97 18.53
CA CYS A 6 16.76 -11.27 17.66
C CYS A 6 16.02 -10.12 16.97
N TYR A 7 16.46 -8.89 17.20
CA TYR A 7 16.08 -7.73 16.39
C TYR A 7 16.70 -7.89 15.01
N SER A 8 15.87 -8.13 13.98
CA SER A 8 16.31 -7.99 12.59
C SER A 8 16.27 -6.52 12.20
N GLU A 9 17.47 -6.00 11.99
CA GLU A 9 17.87 -4.79 11.28
C GLU A 9 16.79 -4.13 10.40
N ASN A 10 16.59 -2.83 10.61
CA ASN A 10 15.76 -1.94 9.80
C ASN A 10 16.15 -2.02 8.31
N LYS A 11 15.45 -2.84 7.53
CA LYS A 11 15.49 -2.75 6.07
C LYS A 11 14.68 -1.52 5.65
N GLN A 12 15.41 -0.45 5.32
CA GLN A 12 14.86 0.73 4.66
C GLN A 12 14.12 0.32 3.37
N PRO A 13 13.04 1.04 3.00
CA PRO A 13 12.34 0.78 1.74
C PRO A 13 13.32 0.93 0.57
N SER A 14 13.28 -0.04 -0.36
CA SER A 14 14.06 0.00 -1.60
C SER A 14 13.56 1.13 -2.48
N VAL A 15 14.23 2.28 -2.41
CA VAL A 15 14.00 3.41 -3.31
C VAL A 15 14.77 3.13 -4.61
N HIS A 16 14.06 2.77 -5.68
CA HIS A 16 14.65 2.74 -7.02
C HIS A 16 14.88 4.18 -7.50
N LEU A 17 16.10 4.68 -7.33
CA LEU A 17 16.56 5.97 -7.84
C LEU A 17 17.04 5.79 -9.28
N ASN A 18 16.22 6.22 -10.25
CA ASN A 18 16.67 6.34 -11.63
C ASN A 18 17.44 7.67 -11.77
N HIS A 19 18.77 7.58 -11.86
CA HIS A 19 19.63 8.73 -12.15
C HIS A 19 19.71 8.97 -13.67
N SER A 20 19.25 10.13 -14.13
CA SER A 20 19.41 10.57 -15.52
C SER A 20 20.39 11.74 -15.56
N HIS A 21 21.63 11.46 -15.96
CA HIS A 21 22.71 12.44 -16.01
C HIS A 21 22.61 13.34 -17.24
N ASN A 22 22.11 14.57 -17.06
CA ASN A 22 22.40 15.72 -17.93
C ASN A 22 21.93 17.05 -17.31
N GLY A 23 22.90 17.93 -16.97
CA GLY A 23 22.81 19.40 -16.90
C GLY A 23 21.60 20.03 -16.20
N THR A 24 21.76 20.41 -14.93
CA THR A 24 20.74 21.00 -14.02
C THR A 24 19.67 20.00 -13.60
N GLU A 25 20.10 18.92 -12.93
CA GLU A 25 19.20 17.85 -12.50
C GLU A 25 18.21 18.30 -11.43
N VAL A 26 17.00 18.64 -11.86
CA VAL A 26 15.83 18.54 -11.00
C VAL A 26 15.56 17.05 -10.79
N VAL A 27 15.95 16.52 -9.62
CA VAL A 27 15.66 15.12 -9.26
C VAL A 27 14.19 14.99 -8.89
N ASP A 28 13.38 14.58 -9.86
CA ASP A 28 12.01 14.15 -9.67
C ASP A 28 11.98 12.81 -8.92
N VAL A 29 11.63 12.85 -7.63
CA VAL A 29 11.41 11.62 -6.85
C VAL A 29 9.99 11.15 -7.07
N ARG A 30 9.82 9.90 -7.51
CA ARG A 30 8.51 9.26 -7.66
C ARG A 30 8.39 8.15 -6.61
N ILE A 31 7.30 8.15 -5.86
CA ILE A 31 7.01 7.11 -4.87
C ILE A 31 5.65 6.47 -5.17
N ARG A 32 5.63 5.14 -5.30
CA ARG A 32 4.38 4.38 -5.31
C ARG A 32 4.09 3.99 -3.87
N ILE A 33 2.98 4.48 -3.34
CA ILE A 33 2.52 4.15 -2.00
C ILE A 33 1.55 2.99 -2.15
N THR A 34 1.72 1.96 -1.33
CA THR A 34 0.86 0.76 -1.31
C THR A 34 0.19 0.62 0.05
N ILE A 35 -1.10 0.28 0.04
CA ILE A 35 -1.86 -0.10 1.23
C ILE A 35 -2.66 -1.38 0.94
N ILE A 36 -2.91 -2.17 1.97
CA ILE A 36 -3.70 -3.40 1.90
C ILE A 36 -5.01 -3.18 2.66
N GLU A 37 -6.12 -3.42 1.98
CA GLU A 37 -7.46 -3.48 2.55
C GLU A 37 -7.77 -4.90 3.02
N HIS A 38 -8.33 -5.01 4.21
CA HIS A 38 -8.75 -6.25 4.83
C HIS A 38 -10.26 -6.23 5.07
N GLN A 39 -10.92 -7.32 4.71
CA GLN A 39 -12.34 -7.52 4.99
C GLN A 39 -12.60 -8.91 5.55
N ARG A 40 -13.63 -9.01 6.38
CA ARG A 40 -14.17 -10.24 6.94
C ARG A 40 -15.62 -10.42 6.50
N TRP A 41 -15.96 -11.63 6.09
CA TRP A 41 -17.34 -12.01 5.82
C TRP A 41 -18.12 -12.17 7.13
N ARG A 42 -19.35 -11.67 7.14
CA ARG A 42 -20.33 -11.82 8.21
C ARG A 42 -21.66 -12.28 7.64
N GLN A 43 -22.37 -13.09 8.41
CA GLN A 43 -23.62 -13.70 7.99
C GLN A 43 -24.74 -12.67 7.73
N ASP A 44 -24.75 -11.57 8.48
CA ASP A 44 -25.78 -10.54 8.45
C ASP A 44 -25.53 -9.44 7.40
N THR A 45 -24.25 -9.12 7.15
CA THR A 45 -23.83 -7.93 6.40
C THR A 45 -22.94 -8.23 5.20
N GLY A 46 -22.52 -9.48 5.03
CA GLY A 46 -21.60 -9.88 3.98
C GLY A 46 -20.16 -9.44 4.26
N TRP A 47 -19.44 -9.03 3.22
CA TRP A 47 -18.05 -8.56 3.37
C TRP A 47 -18.00 -7.19 4.03
N SER A 48 -17.36 -7.10 5.20
CA SER A 48 -17.24 -5.89 6.00
C SER A 48 -15.79 -5.59 6.35
N GLY A 49 -15.46 -4.30 6.50
CA GLY A 49 -14.17 -3.86 7.04
C GLY A 49 -14.07 -3.93 8.57
N GLU A 50 -15.11 -4.39 9.25
CA GLU A 50 -15.09 -4.56 10.70
C GLU A 50 -14.32 -5.82 11.10
N MET A 51 -13.11 -5.61 11.63
CA MET A 51 -12.17 -6.66 12.04
C MET A 51 -12.35 -7.06 13.51
N THR A 52 -12.29 -8.36 13.81
CA THR A 52 -12.24 -8.85 15.21
C THR A 52 -10.89 -8.52 15.86
N ALA A 53 -10.79 -8.64 17.18
CA ALA A 53 -9.51 -8.46 17.87
C ALA A 53 -8.44 -9.45 17.36
N LEU A 54 -8.83 -10.71 17.13
CA LEU A 54 -7.95 -11.75 16.58
C LEU A 54 -7.48 -11.43 15.16
N ASP A 55 -8.35 -10.84 14.34
CA ASP A 55 -7.94 -10.37 13.01
C ASP A 55 -6.90 -9.28 13.09
N LYS A 56 -7.10 -8.30 13.98
CA LYS A 56 -6.14 -7.19 14.16
C LYS A 56 -4.79 -7.69 14.67
N GLU A 57 -4.78 -8.72 15.51
CA GLU A 57 -3.54 -9.39 15.93
C GLU A 57 -2.85 -10.10 14.75
N THR A 58 -3.63 -10.67 13.84
CA THR A 58 -3.09 -11.45 12.71
C THR A 58 -2.61 -10.58 11.55
N VAL A 59 -3.40 -9.56 11.16
CA VAL A 59 -3.19 -8.75 9.95
C VAL A 59 -3.17 -7.24 10.23
N GLY A 60 -3.01 -6.83 11.49
CA GLY A 60 -2.79 -5.43 11.88
C GLY A 60 -4.05 -4.54 11.92
N GLY A 61 -5.04 -4.77 11.06
CA GLY A 61 -6.24 -3.92 11.02
C GLY A 61 -7.03 -4.03 9.73
N ARG A 62 -7.96 -3.08 9.52
CA ARG A 62 -8.71 -2.97 8.25
C ARG A 62 -7.84 -2.48 7.10
N TRP A 63 -6.91 -1.58 7.41
CA TRP A 63 -5.99 -0.98 6.45
C TRP A 63 -4.58 -1.13 7.00
N THR A 64 -3.66 -1.63 6.17
CA THR A 64 -2.26 -1.80 6.56
C THR A 64 -1.32 -1.40 5.44
N ASP A 65 -0.05 -1.22 5.77
CA ASP A 65 1.02 -1.25 4.78
C ASP A 65 1.38 -2.70 4.40
N GLU A 66 2.37 -2.89 3.53
CA GLU A 66 2.81 -4.23 3.12
C GLU A 66 3.53 -5.02 4.21
N ALA A 67 3.92 -4.37 5.32
CA ALA A 67 4.49 -5.02 6.49
C ALA A 67 3.42 -5.45 7.52
N GLY A 68 2.13 -5.18 7.24
CA GLY A 68 1.03 -5.47 8.14
C GLY A 68 0.87 -4.46 9.29
N LEU A 69 1.53 -3.30 9.21
CA LEU A 69 1.33 -2.23 10.19
C LEU A 69 0.06 -1.44 9.90
N GLU A 70 -0.73 -1.16 10.93
CA GLU A 70 -2.01 -0.46 10.80
C GLU A 70 -1.84 0.95 10.20
N VAL A 71 -2.52 1.20 9.08
CA VAL A 71 -2.68 2.51 8.46
C VAL A 71 -3.99 3.11 8.94
N ARG A 72 -3.90 4.09 9.84
CA ARG A 72 -5.08 4.75 10.41
C ARG A 72 -5.56 5.86 9.50
N GLU A 73 -6.87 5.93 9.28
CA GLU A 73 -7.51 7.10 8.67
C GLU A 73 -7.16 8.35 9.48
N LYS A 74 -6.56 9.35 8.83
CA LYS A 74 -6.23 10.62 9.49
C LYS A 74 -7.40 11.59 9.46
N THR A 75 -8.18 11.56 8.38
CA THR A 75 -9.39 12.36 8.13
C THR A 75 -10.37 11.48 7.36
N ARG A 76 -11.67 11.82 7.42
CA ARG A 76 -12.74 11.04 6.78
C ARG A 76 -12.42 10.82 5.30
N GLY A 77 -12.08 9.58 4.93
CA GLY A 77 -11.77 9.19 3.55
C GLY A 77 -10.31 9.39 3.10
N GLU A 78 -9.39 9.78 3.99
CA GLU A 78 -7.96 9.92 3.66
C GLU A 78 -7.10 8.99 4.55
N LEU A 79 -6.59 7.92 3.94
CA LEU A 79 -5.73 6.92 4.59
C LEU A 79 -4.27 7.36 4.68
N VAL A 80 -3.78 8.09 3.66
CA VAL A 80 -2.40 8.54 3.58
C VAL A 80 -2.36 10.00 3.21
N ARG A 81 -1.69 10.79 4.05
CA ARG A 81 -1.40 12.20 3.80
C ARG A 81 0.07 12.34 3.40
N LEU A 82 0.33 12.97 2.26
CA LEU A 82 1.69 13.30 1.84
C LEU A 82 2.30 14.33 2.80
N PRO A 83 3.64 14.29 3.03
CA PRO A 83 4.30 15.29 3.85
C PRO A 83 4.01 16.70 3.32
N THR A 84 3.55 17.58 4.19
CA THR A 84 3.51 19.02 3.89
C THR A 84 4.95 19.51 3.86
N SER A 85 5.39 20.09 2.75
CA SER A 85 6.71 20.71 2.67
C SER A 85 6.80 21.91 3.62
N SER A 86 7.94 22.08 4.30
CA SER A 86 8.25 23.35 4.94
C SER A 86 8.57 24.39 3.86
N ALA A 87 8.27 25.67 4.10
CA ALA A 87 8.53 26.75 3.14
C ALA A 87 10.03 26.90 2.79
N GLU A 88 10.92 26.32 3.61
CA GLU A 88 12.37 26.40 3.49
C GLU A 88 12.95 25.33 2.56
N GLU A 89 12.24 24.21 2.35
CA GLU A 89 12.76 23.05 1.63
C GLU A 89 12.73 23.17 0.10
N GLY A 90 11.98 24.13 -0.46
CA GLY A 90 11.99 24.41 -1.91
C GLY A 90 11.41 23.29 -2.78
N TRP A 91 10.81 22.26 -2.20
CA TRP A 91 10.12 21.16 -2.88
C TRP A 91 8.80 20.83 -2.19
N TRP A 92 7.86 20.20 -2.89
CA TRP A 92 6.61 19.67 -2.32
C TRP A 92 6.20 18.35 -2.95
N TRP A 93 5.41 17.56 -2.21
CA TRP A 93 4.79 16.34 -2.72
C TRP A 93 3.42 16.64 -3.30
N ARG A 94 3.06 15.91 -4.36
CA ARG A 94 1.67 15.83 -4.82
C ARG A 94 1.34 14.45 -5.35
N TRP A 95 0.06 14.10 -5.30
CA TRP A 95 -0.46 12.95 -6.01
C TRP A 95 -0.39 13.19 -7.52
N VAL A 96 0.02 12.16 -8.26
CA VAL A 96 -0.06 12.15 -9.74
C VAL A 96 -1.37 11.53 -10.18
N GLU A 97 -1.77 10.46 -9.52
CA GLU A 97 -3.00 9.72 -9.84
C GLU A 97 -4.22 10.34 -9.13
N PRO A 98 -5.39 10.40 -9.79
CA PRO A 98 -6.59 11.03 -9.24
C PRO A 98 -7.16 10.30 -8.02
N GLY A 99 -6.87 9.00 -7.90
CA GLY A 99 -7.29 8.15 -6.79
C GLY A 99 -6.41 6.91 -6.67
N TRP A 100 -6.73 6.08 -5.68
CA TRP A 100 -6.08 4.78 -5.50
C TRP A 100 -6.48 3.81 -6.62
N THR A 101 -5.52 2.99 -7.02
CA THR A 101 -5.69 1.96 -8.06
C THR A 101 -5.52 0.58 -7.45
N ILE A 102 -6.35 -0.39 -7.86
CA ILE A 102 -6.26 -1.78 -7.41
C ILE A 102 -5.09 -2.45 -8.13
N VAL A 103 -4.20 -3.08 -7.38
CA VAL A 103 -3.07 -3.85 -7.92
C VAL A 103 -3.50 -5.29 -8.14
N GLY A 104 -3.33 -5.82 -9.35
CA GLY A 104 -3.73 -7.20 -9.70
C GLY A 104 -5.20 -7.40 -10.05
N GLY A 105 -6.01 -6.33 -10.01
CA GLY A 105 -7.38 -6.32 -10.54
C GLY A 105 -7.39 -6.25 -12.07
N GLY A 106 -8.31 -6.96 -12.71
CA GLY A 106 -8.32 -7.16 -14.16
C GLY A 106 -8.58 -5.89 -14.97
N ARG A 107 -7.50 -5.24 -15.44
CA ARG A 107 -7.32 -4.83 -16.85
C ARG A 107 -5.88 -5.15 -17.23
N LYS A 108 -5.70 -6.00 -18.25
CA LYS A 108 -4.39 -6.28 -18.88
C LYS A 108 -3.73 -4.95 -19.22
N GLY A 109 -2.66 -4.62 -18.50
CA GLY A 109 -1.92 -3.38 -18.65
C GLY A 109 -0.65 -3.44 -17.81
N SER A 110 0.37 -4.03 -18.43
CA SER A 110 1.76 -4.14 -17.99
C SER A 110 2.03 -5.10 -16.82
N ASP A 111 2.53 -6.29 -17.20
CA ASP A 111 3.57 -7.00 -16.45
C ASP A 111 4.66 -5.99 -16.06
N ASP A 112 4.63 -5.54 -14.81
CA ASP A 112 5.86 -5.14 -14.12
C ASP A 112 6.07 -6.21 -13.05
N GLY A 113 6.90 -7.19 -13.42
CA GLY A 113 7.28 -8.34 -12.61
C GLY A 113 8.10 -7.93 -11.39
N GLY A 114 7.44 -7.26 -10.44
CA GLY A 114 7.94 -7.03 -9.10
C GLY A 114 7.40 -8.10 -8.16
N GLU A 115 8.13 -9.21 -8.04
CA GLU A 115 7.98 -10.19 -6.96
C GLU A 115 8.29 -9.52 -5.61
N THR A 116 7.37 -8.73 -5.07
CA THR A 116 7.42 -8.27 -3.68
C THR A 116 6.03 -8.37 -3.09
N GLY A 117 5.78 -9.46 -2.38
CA GLY A 117 4.52 -9.69 -1.68
C GLY A 117 4.17 -11.16 -1.63
N GLN A 118 5.02 -11.95 -1.00
CA GLN A 118 4.92 -13.41 -0.82
C GLN A 118 3.66 -13.85 -0.02
N GLU A 119 2.70 -12.95 0.21
CA GLU A 119 1.51 -13.16 1.04
C GLU A 119 0.17 -12.84 0.34
N MET A 120 0.17 -12.26 -0.87
CA MET A 120 -1.05 -12.13 -1.67
C MET A 120 -1.25 -13.40 -2.50
N GLY A 121 -2.29 -14.18 -2.19
CA GLY A 121 -2.75 -15.29 -3.02
C GLY A 121 -3.31 -14.80 -4.37
N PRO A 122 -3.80 -15.72 -5.22
CA PRO A 122 -4.44 -15.34 -6.48
C PRO A 122 -5.62 -14.40 -6.24
N THR A 123 -5.71 -13.36 -7.07
CA THR A 123 -6.77 -12.35 -6.99
C THR A 123 -7.87 -12.57 -8.02
N ASP A 124 -9.10 -12.19 -7.68
CA ASP A 124 -10.20 -12.12 -8.64
C ASP A 124 -10.12 -10.88 -9.56
N SER A 125 -11.13 -10.68 -10.40
CA SER A 125 -11.20 -9.51 -11.31
C SER A 125 -11.24 -8.17 -10.57
N ASP A 126 -11.71 -8.15 -9.32
CA ASP A 126 -11.80 -6.97 -8.47
C ASP A 126 -10.55 -6.80 -7.58
N GLY A 127 -9.53 -7.64 -7.76
CA GLY A 127 -8.26 -7.62 -7.05
C GLY A 127 -8.31 -8.19 -5.63
N TRP A 128 -9.34 -8.98 -5.30
CA TRP A 128 -9.45 -9.63 -4.00
C TRP A 128 -8.74 -10.98 -3.98
N ALA A 129 -7.82 -11.15 -3.03
CA ALA A 129 -7.30 -12.45 -2.64
C ALA A 129 -8.11 -12.98 -1.44
N TYR A 130 -8.46 -14.26 -1.46
CA TYR A 130 -9.37 -14.87 -0.50
C TYR A 130 -8.64 -15.79 0.48
N PHE A 131 -9.14 -15.82 1.72
CA PHE A 131 -8.51 -16.52 2.83
C PHE A 131 -9.56 -17.17 3.73
N ASP A 132 -9.15 -18.19 4.48
CA ASP A 132 -9.99 -18.83 5.50
C ASP A 132 -10.12 -17.97 6.78
N HIS A 133 -10.80 -18.48 7.80
CA HIS A 133 -10.99 -17.78 9.07
C HIS A 133 -9.69 -17.49 9.83
N ARG A 134 -8.58 -18.14 9.47
CA ARG A 134 -7.23 -17.99 10.04
C ARG A 134 -6.26 -17.27 9.11
N TRP A 135 -6.77 -16.57 8.09
CA TRP A 135 -5.95 -15.86 7.11
C TRP A 135 -5.01 -16.75 6.30
N ARG A 136 -5.38 -18.02 6.08
CA ARG A 136 -4.64 -18.91 5.18
C ARG A 136 -5.12 -18.72 3.75
N PRO A 137 -4.21 -18.54 2.77
CA PRO A 137 -4.59 -18.22 1.40
C PRO A 137 -5.38 -19.37 0.77
N LEU A 138 -6.41 -19.00 0.02
CA LEU A 138 -7.22 -19.88 -0.80
C LEU A 138 -6.87 -19.65 -2.27
N SER A 139 -6.95 -20.71 -3.08
CA SER A 139 -6.65 -20.64 -4.51
C SER A 139 -7.74 -19.96 -5.34
N SER A 140 -8.96 -19.85 -4.79
CA SER A 140 -10.10 -19.25 -5.48
C SER A 140 -11.15 -18.75 -4.47
N PRO A 141 -12.04 -17.83 -4.90
CA PRO A 141 -13.22 -17.50 -4.12
C PRO A 141 -14.03 -18.78 -3.86
N SER A 142 -14.39 -19.04 -2.61
CA SER A 142 -15.15 -20.22 -2.23
C SER A 142 -16.07 -19.94 -1.04
N PHE A 143 -17.01 -20.83 -0.77
CA PHE A 143 -17.89 -20.74 0.40
C PHE A 143 -17.11 -20.76 1.72
N PHE A 144 -15.90 -21.31 1.74
CA PHE A 144 -15.03 -21.35 2.91
C PHE A 144 -14.16 -20.09 3.06
N ALA A 145 -14.32 -19.10 2.18
CA ALA A 145 -13.63 -17.83 2.32
C ALA A 145 -14.31 -16.97 3.40
N PHE A 146 -13.56 -16.62 4.43
CA PHE A 146 -14.03 -15.82 5.55
C PHE A 146 -13.34 -14.48 5.65
N THR A 147 -12.16 -14.34 5.05
CA THR A 147 -11.42 -13.07 4.96
C THR A 147 -10.91 -12.85 3.56
N ARG A 148 -10.64 -11.59 3.22
CA ARG A 148 -10.04 -11.21 1.94
C ARG A 148 -9.12 -10.00 2.08
N LYS A 149 -8.07 -9.98 1.26
CA LYS A 149 -7.11 -8.87 1.14
C LYS A 149 -7.24 -8.24 -0.25
N ARG A 150 -7.09 -6.92 -0.35
CA ARG A 150 -6.97 -6.22 -1.64
C ARG A 150 -5.90 -5.15 -1.57
N ARG A 151 -4.97 -5.18 -2.52
CA ARG A 151 -3.86 -4.23 -2.60
C ARG A 151 -4.28 -3.00 -3.41
N TRP A 152 -4.01 -1.84 -2.85
CA TRP A 152 -4.21 -0.54 -3.47
C TRP A 152 -2.88 0.17 -3.59
N SER A 153 -2.67 0.86 -4.71
CA SER A 153 -1.49 1.71 -4.89
C SER A 153 -1.84 3.09 -5.41
N ARG A 154 -1.03 4.08 -5.04
CA ARG A 154 -1.16 5.44 -5.56
C ARG A 154 0.21 6.10 -5.74
N LEU A 155 0.44 6.70 -6.90
CA LEU A 155 1.68 7.38 -7.24
C LEU A 155 1.70 8.84 -6.77
N ALA A 156 2.75 9.21 -6.05
CA ALA A 156 3.10 10.60 -5.72
C ALA A 156 4.45 10.98 -6.29
N ILE A 157 4.64 12.27 -6.53
CA ILE A 157 5.93 12.82 -6.97
C ILE A 157 6.32 14.02 -6.12
N ARG A 158 7.62 14.17 -5.93
CA ARG A 158 8.25 15.36 -5.37
C ARG A 158 8.60 16.30 -6.52
N GLN A 159 8.18 17.55 -6.41
CA GLN A 159 8.49 18.60 -7.38
C GLN A 159 9.28 19.72 -6.70
N SER A 160 10.25 20.30 -7.40
CA SER A 160 10.93 21.53 -6.97
C SER A 160 10.12 22.76 -7.33
N ARG A 161 10.30 23.85 -6.57
CA ARG A 161 9.74 25.16 -6.91
C ARG A 161 10.32 25.64 -8.24
N PRO A 162 9.50 26.06 -9.22
CA PRO A 162 10.03 26.71 -10.41
C PRO A 162 10.75 27.97 -9.94
N THR A 163 12.05 28.05 -10.22
CA THR A 163 12.79 29.30 -10.04
C THR A 163 12.22 30.28 -11.05
N SER A 164 11.55 31.33 -10.59
CA SER A 164 11.17 32.43 -11.46
C SER A 164 12.44 33.00 -12.06
N LYS A 165 12.63 32.88 -13.38
CA LYS A 165 13.62 33.70 -14.08
C LYS A 165 13.16 35.15 -13.90
N SER A 166 13.87 35.92 -13.09
CA SER A 166 13.69 37.37 -13.05
C SER A 166 14.00 37.94 -14.43
N PRO A 167 13.19 38.88 -14.94
CA PRO A 167 13.45 39.59 -16.20
C PRO A 167 14.70 40.47 -16.12
#